data_AF-A0A212LR20-F1
#
_entry.id   AF-A0A212LR20-F1
#
_cell.length_a   1.000
_cell.length_b   1.000
_cell.length_c   1.000
_cell.angle_alpha   90.00
_cell.angle_beta   90.00
_cell.angle_gamma   90.00
#
_symmetry.space_group_name_H-M   'P 1'
#
loop_
_entity.id
_entity.type
_entity.pdbx_description
1 polymer ?
#
loop_
_entity_poly.entity_id
_entity_poly.type
_entity_poly.pdbx_seq_one_letter_code
_entity_poly.pdbx_strand_id
1 'polypeptide(L)'
;MRRRLEAFGVSMLKMCCASIIFFGMVFTVFAVGPALETLYFPVVSKLWIEDIRPTADGRTEVRASFRKLRNCEYMGISWYAGTPATTFERVAIILLRDEKDTSGPTRPVGLQRAGPWIINLPPDGVKRNSFARLYHHCHPFWVTTTDFFP
;
A
#
# COMPACT_ATOMS: atom_id res chain seq x y z
N MET A 1 17.36 4.17 -57.25
CA MET A 1 16.46 4.99 -56.40
C MET A 1 15.36 4.14 -55.73
N ARG A 2 14.59 3.34 -56.47
CA ARG A 2 13.51 2.47 -55.95
C ARG A 2 13.88 1.57 -54.75
N ARG A 3 14.97 0.79 -54.84
CA ARG A 3 15.44 -0.07 -53.72
C ARG A 3 15.73 0.69 -52.43
N ARG A 4 16.18 1.96 -52.53
CA ARG A 4 16.45 2.80 -51.34
C ARG A 4 15.14 3.27 -50.70
N LEU A 5 14.13 3.59 -51.50
CA LEU A 5 12.80 3.97 -51.01
C LEU A 5 12.09 2.78 -50.34
N GLU A 6 12.20 1.58 -50.92
CA GLU A 6 11.66 0.34 -50.33
C GLU A 6 12.35 0.02 -48.99
N ALA A 7 13.68 0.10 -48.93
CA ALA A 7 14.43 -0.11 -47.71
C ALA A 7 14.08 0.92 -46.61
N PHE A 8 13.91 2.19 -46.99
CA PHE A 8 13.50 3.25 -46.07
C PHE A 8 12.10 3.01 -45.50
N GLY A 9 11.13 2.62 -46.33
CA GLY A 9 9.77 2.30 -45.87
C GLY A 9 9.73 1.14 -44.87
N VAL A 10 10.48 0.07 -45.14
CA VAL A 10 10.58 -1.08 -44.21
C VAL A 10 11.24 -0.66 -42.90
N SER A 11 12.27 0.19 -42.95
CA SER A 11 12.91 0.71 -41.73
C SER A 11 11.95 1.56 -40.89
N MET A 12 11.19 2.46 -41.52
CA MET A 12 10.18 3.27 -40.82
C MET A 12 9.10 2.39 -40.15
N LEU A 13 8.56 1.41 -40.87
CA LEU A 13 7.56 0.49 -40.31
C LEU A 13 8.10 -0.25 -39.09
N LYS A 14 9.33 -0.78 -39.17
CA LYS A 14 9.99 -1.47 -38.04
C LYS A 14 10.17 -0.54 -36.84
N MET A 15 10.58 0.71 -37.06
CA MET A 15 10.71 1.71 -35.99
C MET A 15 9.36 2.01 -35.35
N CYS A 16 8.29 2.20 -36.14
CA CYS A 16 6.94 2.40 -35.61
C CYS A 16 6.48 1.21 -34.75
N CYS A 17 6.65 -0.02 -35.24
CA CYS A 17 6.31 -1.22 -34.48
C CYS A 17 7.13 -1.31 -33.18
N ALA A 18 8.44 -1.06 -33.23
CA ALA A 18 9.31 -1.08 -32.06
C ALA A 18 8.88 -0.03 -31.02
N SER A 19 8.51 1.18 -31.46
CA SER A 19 7.99 2.23 -30.57
C SER A 19 6.67 1.81 -29.91
N ILE A 20 5.73 1.24 -30.67
CA ILE A 20 4.46 0.75 -30.11
C ILE A 20 4.71 -0.31 -29.04
N ILE A 21 5.58 -1.28 -29.33
CA ILE A 21 5.94 -2.34 -28.38
C ILE A 21 6.59 -1.74 -27.14
N PHE A 22 7.53 -0.81 -27.31
CA PHE A 22 8.20 -0.12 -26.20
C PHE A 22 7.20 0.60 -25.28
N PHE A 23 6.35 1.46 -25.84
CA PHE A 23 5.36 2.18 -25.03
C PHE A 23 4.32 1.25 -24.41
N GLY A 24 3.93 0.19 -25.12
CA GLY A 24 3.05 -0.86 -24.58
C GLY A 24 3.66 -1.58 -23.38
N MET A 25 4.95 -1.93 -23.44
CA MET A 25 5.67 -2.53 -22.31
C MET A 25 5.79 -1.55 -21.14
N VAL A 26 6.18 -0.31 -21.40
CA VAL A 26 6.27 0.73 -20.36
C VAL A 26 4.92 0.91 -19.68
N PHE A 27 3.84 1.08 -20.44
CA PHE A 27 2.49 1.19 -19.90
C PHE A 27 2.11 -0.02 -19.04
N THR A 28 2.40 -1.23 -19.51
CA THR A 28 2.11 -2.47 -18.78
C THR A 28 2.86 -2.52 -17.44
N VAL A 29 4.14 -2.11 -17.41
CA VAL A 29 4.93 -2.06 -16.17
C VAL A 29 4.31 -1.09 -15.15
N PHE A 30 3.89 0.11 -15.56
CA PHE A 30 3.30 1.07 -14.64
C PHE A 30 1.86 0.72 -14.23
N ALA A 31 1.10 0.03 -15.09
CA ALA A 31 -0.25 -0.42 -14.78
C ALA A 31 -0.27 -1.62 -13.83
N VAL A 32 0.62 -2.61 -14.04
CA VAL A 32 0.59 -3.89 -13.33
C VAL A 32 1.64 -3.96 -12.22
N GLY A 33 2.74 -3.22 -12.34
CA GLY A 33 3.85 -3.16 -11.38
C GLY A 33 3.41 -2.91 -9.93
N PRO A 34 2.56 -1.90 -9.63
CA PRO A 34 2.11 -1.65 -8.26
C PRO A 34 1.38 -2.84 -7.61
N ALA A 35 0.56 -3.54 -8.39
CA ALA A 35 -0.17 -4.71 -7.93
C ALA A 35 0.77 -5.90 -7.65
N LEU A 36 1.73 -6.15 -8.56
CA LEU A 36 2.74 -7.19 -8.37
C LEU A 36 3.66 -6.89 -7.19
N GLU A 37 4.07 -5.63 -7.00
CA GLU A 37 4.90 -5.24 -5.86
C GLU A 37 4.16 -5.47 -4.54
N THR A 38 2.89 -5.06 -4.46
CA THR A 38 2.05 -5.27 -3.27
C THR A 38 1.91 -6.76 -2.93
N LEU A 39 1.81 -7.61 -3.95
CA LEU A 39 1.64 -9.06 -3.78
C LEU A 39 2.93 -9.79 -3.37
N TYR A 40 4.05 -9.49 -4.04
CA TYR A 40 5.30 -10.26 -3.90
C TYR A 40 6.34 -9.59 -3.00
N PHE A 41 6.27 -8.27 -2.82
CA PHE A 41 7.27 -7.48 -2.09
C PHE A 41 6.63 -6.56 -1.04
N PRO A 42 5.82 -7.07 -0.10
CA PRO A 42 5.18 -6.26 0.91
C PRO A 42 6.20 -5.54 1.80
N VAL A 43 5.87 -4.32 2.22
CA VAL A 43 6.77 -3.49 3.07
C VAL A 43 6.74 -3.94 4.53
N VAL A 44 5.62 -4.53 4.93
CA VAL A 44 5.27 -4.89 6.31
C VAL A 44 4.62 -6.27 6.32
N SER A 45 4.80 -7.03 7.39
CA SER A 45 4.16 -8.33 7.60
C SER A 45 2.68 -8.18 7.94
N LYS A 46 1.98 -9.30 8.13
CA LYS A 46 0.67 -9.30 8.78
C LYS A 46 0.72 -8.58 10.12
N LEU A 47 -0.39 -7.92 10.45
CA LEU A 47 -0.60 -7.21 11.71
C LEU A 47 -0.96 -8.21 12.81
N TRP A 48 -0.44 -7.98 14.01
CA TRP A 48 -0.85 -8.67 15.22
C TRP A 48 -1.52 -7.66 16.14
N ILE A 49 -2.80 -7.84 16.42
CA ILE A 49 -3.49 -7.04 17.41
C ILE A 49 -2.96 -7.43 18.79
N GLU A 50 -2.37 -6.47 19.49
CA GLU A 50 -1.92 -6.65 20.88
C GLU A 50 -3.05 -6.36 21.86
N ASP A 51 -3.87 -5.34 21.58
CA ASP A 51 -4.97 -4.92 22.46
C ASP A 51 -6.10 -4.24 21.67
N ILE A 52 -7.34 -4.50 22.10
CA ILE A 52 -8.57 -3.89 21.57
C ILE A 52 -9.44 -3.51 22.76
N ARG A 53 -9.72 -2.20 22.88
CA ARG A 53 -10.55 -1.67 23.95
C ARG A 53 -11.71 -0.86 23.38
N PRO A 54 -12.95 -1.08 23.83
CA PRO A 54 -14.05 -0.18 23.51
C PRO A 54 -13.82 1.17 24.20
N THR A 55 -14.13 2.26 23.52
CA THR A 55 -14.19 3.60 24.11
C THR A 55 -15.62 3.90 24.56
N ALA A 56 -15.80 4.91 25.41
CA ALA A 56 -17.11 5.26 25.97
C ALA A 56 -18.15 5.70 24.92
N ASP A 57 -17.68 6.13 23.75
CA ASP A 57 -18.50 6.56 22.60
C ASP A 57 -18.71 5.46 21.55
N GLY A 58 -18.37 4.20 21.85
CA GLY A 58 -18.59 3.05 20.97
C GLY A 58 -17.56 2.87 19.85
N ARG A 59 -16.49 3.68 19.83
CA ARG A 59 -15.33 3.48 18.97
C ARG A 59 -14.39 2.42 19.57
N THR A 60 -13.32 2.11 18.85
CA THR A 60 -12.34 1.09 19.27
C THR A 60 -10.94 1.68 19.33
N GLU A 61 -10.28 1.56 20.48
CA GLU A 61 -8.85 1.76 20.61
C GLU A 61 -8.11 0.46 20.25
N VAL A 62 -7.14 0.55 19.35
CA VAL A 62 -6.31 -0.57 18.91
C VAL A 62 -4.84 -0.30 19.16
N ARG A 63 -4.15 -1.28 19.72
CA ARG A 63 -2.69 -1.38 19.71
C ARG A 63 -2.30 -2.63 18.94
N ALA A 64 -1.28 -2.51 18.09
CA ALA A 64 -0.88 -3.60 17.22
C ALA A 64 0.63 -3.63 17.02
N SER A 65 1.16 -4.81 16.74
CA SER A 65 2.53 -5.01 16.30
C SER A 65 2.58 -5.55 14.88
N PHE A 66 3.68 -5.28 14.19
CA PHE A 66 3.95 -5.79 12.86
C PHE A 66 5.46 -5.82 12.64
N ARG A 67 5.93 -6.58 11.66
CA ARG A 67 7.33 -6.57 11.24
C ARG A 67 7.48 -5.73 9.99
N LYS A 68 8.26 -4.67 10.04
CA LYS A 68 8.71 -3.93 8.86
C LYS A 68 9.79 -4.75 8.16
N LEU A 69 9.57 -5.07 6.88
CA LEU A 69 10.40 -5.96 6.07
C LEU A 69 11.35 -5.18 5.17
N ARG A 70 10.97 -3.96 4.77
CA ARG A 70 11.73 -3.11 3.84
C ARG A 70 11.95 -1.71 4.41
N ASN A 71 13.08 -1.09 4.10
CA ASN A 71 13.42 0.25 4.55
C ASN A 71 12.77 1.34 3.66
N CYS A 72 11.44 1.36 3.61
CA CYS A 72 10.69 2.38 2.87
C CYS A 72 10.19 3.49 3.81
N GLU A 73 9.97 4.68 3.26
CA GLU A 73 9.41 5.81 4.00
C GLU A 73 7.91 5.60 4.23
N TYR A 74 7.45 5.84 5.46
CA TYR A 74 6.02 5.75 5.79
C TYR A 74 5.31 7.03 5.34
N MET A 75 4.26 6.88 4.52
CA MET A 75 3.45 8.02 4.07
C MET A 75 2.14 8.15 4.84
N GLY A 76 1.55 7.03 5.27
CA GLY A 76 0.26 7.07 5.95
C GLY A 76 -0.42 5.72 6.08
N ILE A 77 -1.58 5.75 6.72
CA ILE A 77 -2.47 4.61 6.93
C ILE A 77 -3.91 5.06 6.71
N SER A 78 -4.73 4.18 6.18
CA SER A 78 -6.18 4.35 6.11
C SER A 78 -6.85 3.07 6.59
N TRP A 79 -8.01 3.19 7.23
CA TRP A 79 -8.79 2.05 7.68
C TRP A 79 -10.07 1.95 6.87
N TYR A 80 -10.52 0.73 6.64
CA TYR A 80 -11.72 0.45 5.87
C TYR A 80 -12.58 -0.59 6.59
N ALA A 81 -13.90 -0.42 6.52
CA ALA A 81 -14.89 -1.43 6.90
C ALA A 81 -15.28 -2.22 5.65
N GLY A 82 -15.28 -3.54 5.72
CA GLY A 82 -15.46 -4.44 4.58
C GLY A 82 -14.19 -5.23 4.25
N THR A 83 -14.13 -5.76 3.02
CA THR A 83 -12.97 -6.51 2.51
C THR A 83 -12.55 -5.96 1.15
N PRO A 84 -11.26 -6.01 0.76
CA PRO A 84 -10.82 -5.56 -0.55
C PRO A 84 -11.44 -6.32 -1.74
N ALA A 85 -11.95 -7.53 -1.51
CA ALA A 85 -12.59 -8.35 -2.53
C ALA A 85 -14.06 -7.98 -2.79
N THR A 86 -14.69 -7.23 -1.89
CA THR A 86 -16.10 -6.85 -1.94
C THR A 86 -16.24 -5.34 -1.79
N THR A 87 -17.43 -4.86 -1.42
CA THR A 87 -17.65 -3.45 -1.07
C THR A 87 -16.97 -3.13 0.26
N PHE A 88 -16.25 -2.02 0.30
CA PHE A 88 -15.67 -1.47 1.51
C PHE A 88 -15.79 0.05 1.54
N GLU A 89 -15.83 0.62 2.74
CA GLU A 89 -15.91 2.06 2.97
C GLU A 89 -14.76 2.53 3.87
N ARG A 90 -14.26 3.74 3.62
CA ARG A 90 -13.18 4.31 4.43
C ARG A 90 -13.74 4.79 5.76
N VAL A 91 -13.10 4.37 6.84
CA VAL A 91 -13.45 4.77 8.21
C VAL A 91 -12.44 5.77 8.75
N ALA A 92 -12.93 6.75 9.49
CA ALA A 92 -12.09 7.71 10.20
C ALA A 92 -11.23 7.00 11.27
N ILE A 93 -9.96 7.37 11.31
CA ILE A 93 -9.01 6.93 12.32
C ILE A 93 -8.30 8.12 12.94
N ILE A 94 -8.08 8.05 14.25
CA ILE A 94 -7.28 9.02 14.99
C ILE A 94 -6.03 8.31 15.47
N LEU A 95 -4.88 8.76 14.96
CA LEU A 95 -3.58 8.25 15.38
C LEU A 95 -3.18 9.00 16.65
N LEU A 96 -3.33 8.35 17.80
CA LEU A 96 -2.84 8.90 19.05
C LEU A 96 -1.33 8.60 19.15
N ARG A 97 -0.64 9.50 19.84
CA ARG A 97 0.79 9.37 20.13
C ARG A 97 0.94 9.37 21.63
N ASP A 98 1.65 8.39 22.17
CA ASP A 98 2.01 8.40 23.59
C ASP A 98 2.83 9.67 23.86
N GLU A 99 2.54 10.40 24.94
CA GLU A 99 3.15 11.73 25.21
C GLU A 99 4.69 11.70 25.27
N LYS A 100 5.26 10.54 25.60
CA LYS A 100 6.70 10.30 25.70
C LYS A 100 7.33 9.80 24.38
N ASP A 101 6.52 9.49 23.37
CA ASP A 101 7.04 9.01 22.09
C ASP A 101 7.63 10.18 21.30
N THR A 102 8.95 10.17 21.10
CA THR A 102 9.70 11.12 20.27
C THR A 102 10.07 10.55 18.90
N SER A 103 9.62 9.32 18.58
CA SER A 103 9.98 8.64 17.33
C SER A 103 9.38 9.31 16.09
N GLY A 104 10.13 9.29 14.99
CA GLY A 104 9.60 9.69 13.69
C GLY A 104 8.56 8.68 13.16
N PRO A 105 7.72 9.10 12.21
CA PRO A 105 6.76 8.19 11.57
C PRO A 105 7.46 7.05 10.81
N THR A 106 8.63 7.32 10.23
CA THR A 106 9.46 6.30 9.58
C THR A 106 10.33 5.59 10.59
N ARG A 107 10.13 4.28 10.72
CA ARG A 107 10.84 3.39 11.66
C ARG A 107 11.81 2.45 10.95
N PRO A 108 12.86 1.94 11.61
CA PRO A 108 13.77 0.96 11.02
C PRO A 108 13.07 -0.38 10.73
N VAL A 109 13.69 -1.18 9.87
CA VAL A 109 13.29 -2.58 9.60
C VAL A 109 13.36 -3.40 10.90
N GLY A 110 12.40 -4.29 11.12
CA GLY A 110 12.30 -5.09 12.35
C GLY A 110 10.90 -5.15 12.93
N LEU A 111 10.78 -5.69 14.14
CA LEU A 111 9.52 -5.73 14.88
C LEU A 111 9.19 -4.31 15.38
N GLN A 112 7.96 -3.88 15.14
CA GLN A 112 7.45 -2.56 15.49
C GLN A 112 6.11 -2.69 16.20
N ARG A 113 5.84 -1.75 17.10
CA ARG A 113 4.53 -1.57 17.77
C ARG A 113 3.93 -0.24 17.38
N ALA A 114 2.65 -0.20 17.07
CA ALA A 114 1.95 1.02 16.75
C ALA A 114 0.60 1.10 17.47
N GLY A 115 0.07 2.31 17.51
CA GLY A 115 -1.04 2.68 18.38
C GLY A 115 -0.58 3.51 19.57
N PRO A 116 -1.54 3.97 20.40
CA PRO A 116 -2.96 3.66 20.28
C PRO A 116 -3.63 4.35 19.09
N TRP A 117 -4.56 3.67 18.42
CA TRP A 117 -5.36 4.23 17.33
C TRP A 117 -6.84 4.14 17.66
N ILE A 118 -7.58 5.25 17.53
CA ILE A 118 -9.04 5.23 17.69
C ILE A 118 -9.68 5.05 16.31
N ILE A 119 -10.37 3.94 16.13
CA ILE A 119 -11.07 3.57 14.89
C ILE A 119 -12.56 3.78 15.10
N ASN A 120 -13.22 4.47 14.18
CA ASN A 120 -14.66 4.70 14.23
C ASN A 120 -15.49 3.46 13.84
N LEU A 121 -15.24 2.33 14.50
CA LEU A 121 -15.96 1.06 14.40
C LEU A 121 -16.09 0.44 15.80
N PRO A 122 -17.12 -0.38 16.05
CA PRO A 122 -17.19 -1.20 17.25
C PRO A 122 -16.12 -2.32 17.21
N PRO A 123 -15.72 -2.88 18.36
CA PRO A 123 -14.64 -3.87 18.43
C PRO A 123 -14.84 -5.09 17.52
N ASP A 124 -16.07 -5.59 17.40
CA ASP A 124 -16.40 -6.71 16.51
C ASP A 124 -16.27 -6.35 15.02
N GLY A 125 -16.61 -5.10 14.66
CA GLY A 125 -16.44 -4.58 13.31
C GLY A 125 -14.97 -4.50 12.92
N VAL A 126 -14.12 -4.04 13.85
CA VAL A 126 -12.67 -4.03 13.65
C VAL A 126 -12.15 -5.44 13.43
N LYS A 127 -12.48 -6.41 14.29
CA LYS A 127 -11.91 -7.77 14.24
C LYS A 127 -12.34 -8.59 13.03
N ARG A 128 -13.58 -8.47 12.59
CA ARG A 128 -14.18 -9.45 11.64
C ARG A 128 -14.29 -8.95 10.21
N ASN A 129 -14.43 -7.64 10.03
CA ASN A 129 -14.79 -7.07 8.74
C ASN A 129 -14.18 -5.68 8.55
N SER A 130 -12.87 -5.59 8.78
CA SER A 130 -12.13 -4.37 8.52
C SER A 130 -10.69 -4.68 8.11
N PHE A 131 -10.03 -3.72 7.46
CA PHE A 131 -8.61 -3.81 7.16
C PHE A 131 -7.99 -2.42 7.18
N ALA A 132 -6.68 -2.36 7.46
CA ALA A 132 -5.91 -1.14 7.32
C ALA A 132 -5.01 -1.22 6.09
N ARG A 133 -4.95 -0.16 5.28
CA ARG A 133 -4.02 -0.04 4.16
C ARG A 133 -2.93 0.95 4.52
N LEU A 134 -1.68 0.51 4.45
CA LEU A 134 -0.52 1.36 4.66
C LEU A 134 0.06 1.78 3.32
N TYR A 135 0.58 3.00 3.29
CA TYR A 135 1.16 3.63 2.12
C TYR A 135 2.62 3.93 2.42
N HIS A 136 3.51 3.50 1.52
CA HIS A 136 4.94 3.70 1.66
C HIS A 136 5.54 4.22 0.35
N HIS A 137 6.55 5.08 0.50
CA HIS A 137 7.40 5.48 -0.61
C HIS A 137 8.67 4.63 -0.59
N CYS A 138 8.70 3.61 -1.44
CA CYS A 138 9.84 2.69 -1.58
C CYS A 138 10.77 3.06 -2.74
N HIS A 139 10.25 3.77 -3.75
CA HIS A 139 10.93 4.15 -4.98
C HIS A 139 10.11 5.26 -5.67
N PRO A 140 10.65 5.99 -6.67
CA PRO A 140 9.97 7.17 -7.23
C PRO A 140 8.82 6.87 -8.21
N PHE A 141 8.61 5.61 -8.61
CA PHE A 141 7.69 5.28 -9.70
C PHE A 141 6.21 5.20 -9.28
N TRP A 142 5.92 4.74 -8.08
CA TRP A 142 4.58 4.65 -7.49
C TRP A 142 4.65 4.47 -5.97
N VAL A 143 3.51 4.61 -5.31
CA VAL A 143 3.35 4.33 -3.88
C VAL A 143 3.10 2.83 -3.68
N THR A 144 3.87 2.21 -2.81
CA THR A 144 3.68 0.80 -2.44
C THR A 144 2.64 0.71 -1.33
N THR A 145 1.64 -0.14 -1.52
CA THR A 145 0.60 -0.38 -0.51
C THR A 145 0.78 -1.73 0.16
N THR A 146 0.30 -1.86 1.39
CA THR A 146 0.17 -3.18 2.04
C THR A 146 -1.09 -3.19 2.89
N ASP A 147 -1.88 -4.24 2.75
CA ASP A 147 -3.12 -4.43 3.51
C ASP A 147 -2.87 -5.26 4.76
N PHE A 148 -3.38 -4.76 5.88
CA PHE A 148 -3.39 -5.39 7.19
C PHE A 148 -4.80 -5.88 7.51
N PHE A 149 -4.90 -7.16 7.82
CA PHE A 149 -6.11 -7.75 8.34
C PHE A 149 -5.91 -8.02 9.83
N PRO A 150 -6.82 -7.55 10.68
CA PRO A 150 -6.87 -7.91 12.09
C PRO A 150 -7.20 -9.40 12.30
#